data_AF-A0A914CRN8-F1
#
_entry.id   AF-A0A914CRN8-F1
#
_cell.length_a   1.000
_cell.length_b   1.000
_cell.length_c   1.000
_cell.angle_alpha   90.00
_cell.angle_beta   90.00
_cell.angle_gamma   90.00
#
_symmetry.space_group_name_H-M   'P 1'
#
loop_
_entity.id
_entity.type
_entity.pdbx_description
1 polymer ?
#
loop_
_entity_poly.entity_id
_entity_poly.type
_entity_poly.pdbx_seq_one_letter_code
_entity_poly.pdbx_strand_id
1 'polypeptide(L)'
;MMPGTPQQDDDNRKVSLPDVPDRCGPPSISLAQLLDFAIQHTYHELTVLTELLPKQNDAAKKISIVQFAHSTRLKFVKLLAIVILTVPGEFEASLTLLGESTSINWTLLNIRNLVEDHEIDQGTKLVHPLQLNLA
;
A
#
# COMPACT_ATOMS: atom_id res chain seq x y z
N MET A 1 -0.62 -38.24 -56.31
CA MET A 1 0.20 -37.20 -55.66
C MET A 1 -0.70 -35.99 -55.48
N MET A 2 -1.21 -35.78 -54.27
CA MET A 2 -2.04 -34.63 -53.86
C MET A 2 -1.54 -34.22 -52.46
N PRO A 3 -1.34 -32.93 -52.15
CA PRO A 3 -0.82 -32.48 -50.87
C PRO A 3 -1.92 -32.48 -49.79
N GLY A 4 -1.57 -32.93 -48.59
CA GLY A 4 -2.47 -32.98 -47.44
C GLY A 4 -2.56 -31.65 -46.70
N THR A 5 -3.74 -31.37 -46.16
CA THR A 5 -3.89 -30.70 -44.86
C THR A 5 -3.99 -31.80 -43.79
N PRO A 6 -3.70 -31.59 -42.48
CA PRO A 6 -3.69 -30.33 -41.73
C PRO A 6 -2.52 -30.19 -40.71
N GLN A 7 -2.23 -28.98 -40.22
CA GLN A 7 -1.83 -28.84 -38.82
C GLN A 7 -2.08 -27.40 -38.32
N GLN A 8 -2.93 -27.34 -37.31
CA GLN A 8 -3.28 -26.18 -36.52
C GLN A 8 -2.25 -26.09 -35.40
N ASP A 9 -1.18 -25.32 -35.61
CA ASP A 9 -0.19 -25.04 -34.57
C ASP A 9 -0.50 -23.66 -33.96
N ASP A 10 -1.40 -23.79 -33.00
CA ASP A 10 -1.75 -22.92 -31.90
C ASP A 10 -0.47 -22.62 -31.07
N ASP A 11 0.39 -21.73 -31.56
CA ASP A 11 1.51 -21.19 -30.76
C ASP A 11 1.32 -19.68 -30.65
N ASN A 12 0.20 -19.33 -30.00
CA ASN A 12 0.02 -18.10 -29.26
C ASN A 12 1.15 -18.01 -28.22
N ARG A 13 2.36 -17.65 -28.68
CA ARG A 13 3.45 -17.21 -27.81
C ARG A 13 3.00 -15.89 -27.21
N LYS A 14 2.14 -15.97 -26.18
CA LYS A 14 2.06 -14.97 -25.13
C LYS A 14 3.50 -14.79 -24.69
N VAL A 15 4.14 -13.73 -25.17
CA VAL A 15 5.43 -13.29 -24.68
C VAL A 15 5.16 -12.93 -23.23
N SER A 16 5.42 -13.87 -22.33
CA SER A 16 5.28 -13.67 -20.90
C SER A 16 6.18 -12.50 -20.56
N LEU A 17 5.60 -11.45 -19.99
CA LEU A 17 6.39 -10.40 -19.37
C LEU A 17 7.41 -11.06 -18.43
N PRO A 18 8.62 -10.51 -18.31
CA PRO A 18 9.58 -11.01 -17.33
C PRO A 18 8.92 -11.04 -15.96
N ASP A 19 9.06 -12.16 -15.24
CA ASP A 19 8.51 -12.31 -13.90
C ASP A 19 8.95 -11.11 -13.06
N VAL A 20 7.97 -10.33 -12.60
CA VAL A 20 8.23 -9.21 -11.71
C VAL A 20 8.86 -9.79 -10.45
N PRO A 21 10.07 -9.37 -10.06
CA PRO A 21 10.70 -9.86 -8.85
C PRO A 21 9.75 -9.67 -7.66
N ASP A 22 9.56 -10.73 -6.88
CA ASP A 22 8.80 -10.64 -5.63
C ASP A 22 9.38 -9.48 -4.80
N ARG A 23 8.53 -8.51 -4.46
CA ARG A 23 8.85 -7.27 -3.70
C ARG A 23 9.38 -6.08 -4.51
N CYS A 24 8.98 -5.91 -5.78
CA CYS A 24 9.07 -4.59 -6.43
C CYS A 24 8.04 -3.60 -5.83
N GLY A 25 8.37 -3.02 -4.68
CA GLY A 25 7.61 -1.97 -4.02
C GLY A 25 8.30 -1.48 -2.75
N PRO A 26 8.03 -0.25 -2.27
CA PRO A 26 8.42 0.17 -0.92
C PRO A 26 7.95 -0.87 0.11
N PRO A 27 8.68 -1.07 1.23
CA PRO A 27 8.23 -2.00 2.27
C PRO A 27 6.82 -1.62 2.71
N SER A 28 5.86 -2.50 2.40
CA SER A 28 4.45 -2.33 2.72
C SER A 28 4.04 -3.29 3.81
N ILE A 29 3.13 -2.85 4.68
CA ILE A 29 2.53 -3.67 5.72
C ILE A 29 1.06 -3.89 5.36
N SER A 30 0.58 -5.13 5.47
CA SER A 30 -0.84 -5.40 5.23
C SER A 30 -1.70 -4.66 6.24
N LEU A 31 -2.85 -4.14 5.81
CA LEU A 31 -3.80 -3.48 6.70
C LEU A 31 -4.18 -4.36 7.91
N ALA A 32 -4.31 -5.67 7.68
CA ALA A 32 -4.58 -6.64 8.74
C ALA A 32 -3.48 -6.64 9.82
N GLN A 33 -2.21 -6.71 9.43
CA GLN A 33 -1.09 -6.65 10.38
C GLN A 33 -1.01 -5.30 11.09
N LEU A 34 -1.27 -4.20 10.37
CA LEU A 34 -1.31 -2.86 10.98
C LEU A 34 -2.45 -2.75 12.01
N LEU A 35 -3.60 -3.34 11.72
CA LEU A 35 -4.75 -3.38 12.63
C LEU A 35 -4.43 -4.23 13.87
N ASP A 36 -3.80 -5.40 13.69
CA ASP A 36 -3.35 -6.23 14.81
C ASP A 36 -2.41 -5.46 15.73
N PHE A 37 -1.42 -4.73 15.17
CA PHE A 37 -0.52 -3.89 15.97
C PHE A 37 -1.27 -2.76 16.70
N ALA A 38 -2.19 -2.08 16.03
CA ALA A 38 -2.97 -0.99 16.63
C ALA A 38 -3.85 -1.49 17.78
N ILE A 39 -4.48 -2.65 17.60
CA ILE A 39 -5.30 -3.31 18.62
C ILE A 39 -4.42 -3.69 19.81
N GLN A 40 -3.31 -4.40 19.58
CA GLN A 40 -2.41 -4.83 20.66
C GLN A 40 -1.86 -3.64 21.44
N HIS A 41 -1.42 -2.58 20.75
CA HIS A 41 -0.93 -1.36 21.38
C HIS A 41 -2.00 -0.69 22.25
N THR A 42 -3.24 -0.61 21.76
CA THR A 42 -4.35 0.00 22.51
C THR A 42 -4.68 -0.80 23.77
N TYR A 43 -4.70 -2.13 23.68
CA TYR A 43 -4.92 -2.99 24.85
C TYR A 43 -3.77 -2.86 25.86
N HIS A 44 -2.53 -2.77 25.39
CA HIS A 44 -1.40 -2.56 26.29
C HIS A 44 -1.52 -1.22 27.04
N GLU A 45 -1.78 -0.12 26.33
CA GLU A 45 -2.02 1.19 26.94
C GLU A 45 -3.19 1.17 27.92
N LEU A 46 -4.26 0.44 27.61
CA LEU A 46 -5.40 0.26 28.50
C LEU A 46 -5.00 -0.47 29.79
N THR A 47 -4.26 -1.58 29.68
CA THR A 47 -3.76 -2.32 30.85
C THR A 47 -2.91 -1.42 31.74
N VAL A 48 -1.95 -0.70 31.16
CA VAL A 48 -1.11 0.26 31.89
C VAL A 48 -1.97 1.34 32.56
N LEU A 49 -2.95 1.91 31.85
CA LEU A 49 -3.88 2.88 32.42
C LEU A 49 -4.59 2.29 33.65
N THR A 50 -5.14 1.08 33.54
CA THR A 50 -5.87 0.44 34.65
C THR A 50 -5.01 0.18 35.89
N GLU A 51 -3.72 -0.13 35.72
CA GLU A 51 -2.78 -0.29 36.85
C GLU A 51 -2.43 1.05 37.52
N LEU A 52 -2.50 2.15 36.77
CA LEU A 52 -2.20 3.49 37.26
C LEU A 52 -3.41 4.19 37.88
N LEU A 53 -4.64 3.82 37.50
CA LEU A 53 -5.86 4.44 38.03
C LEU A 53 -5.96 4.40 39.56
N PRO A 54 -5.75 3.27 40.27
CA PRO A 54 -5.87 3.20 41.73
C PRO A 54 -4.86 4.10 42.46
N LYS A 55 -3.74 4.43 41.82
CA LYS A 55 -2.63 5.22 42.38
C LYS A 55 -2.85 6.73 42.27
N GLN A 56 -3.91 7.16 41.58
CA GLN A 56 -4.19 8.57 41.29
C GLN A 56 -5.40 9.12 42.06
N ASN A 57 -5.46 10.44 42.22
CA ASN A 57 -6.66 11.10 42.72
C ASN A 57 -7.75 11.17 41.64
N ASP A 58 -9.00 11.42 42.02
CA ASP A 58 -10.13 11.32 41.10
C ASP A 58 -10.12 12.33 39.95
N ALA A 59 -9.52 13.51 40.15
CA ALA A 59 -9.35 14.50 39.09
C ALA A 59 -8.36 14.01 38.02
N ALA A 60 -7.20 13.49 38.44
CA ALA A 60 -6.18 12.97 37.53
C ALA A 60 -6.66 11.72 36.78
N LYS A 61 -7.38 10.81 37.45
CA LYS A 61 -8.05 9.66 36.81
C LYS A 61 -8.94 10.10 35.63
N LYS A 62 -9.79 11.11 35.85
CA LYS A 62 -10.69 11.62 34.80
C LYS A 62 -9.92 12.15 33.60
N ILE A 63 -8.84 12.90 33.83
CA ILE A 63 -7.99 13.43 32.77
C ILE A 63 -7.37 12.27 31.97
N SER A 64 -6.76 11.30 32.65
CA SER A 64 -6.12 10.15 31.97
C SER A 64 -7.11 9.33 31.14
N ILE A 65 -8.32 9.10 31.64
CA ILE A 65 -9.37 8.36 30.91
C ILE A 65 -9.79 9.13 29.66
N VAL A 66 -10.04 10.44 29.77
CA VAL A 66 -10.43 11.27 28.62
C VAL A 66 -9.30 11.31 27.59
N GLN A 67 -8.06 11.45 28.05
CA GLN A 67 -6.89 11.51 27.17
C GLN A 67 -6.65 10.18 26.45
N PHE A 68 -6.75 9.05 27.15
CA PHE A 68 -6.70 7.72 26.54
C PHE A 68 -7.80 7.55 25.49
N ALA A 69 -9.05 7.86 25.84
CA ALA A 69 -10.18 7.75 24.91
C ALA A 69 -9.99 8.63 23.67
N HIS A 70 -9.44 9.84 23.85
CA HIS A 70 -9.14 10.76 22.76
C HIS A 70 -8.04 10.22 21.85
N SER A 71 -6.89 9.83 22.40
CA SER A 71 -5.76 9.31 21.62
C SER A 71 -6.15 8.02 20.88
N THR A 72 -6.79 7.07 21.57
CA THR A 72 -7.29 5.82 20.96
C THR A 72 -8.24 6.10 19.81
N ARG A 73 -9.23 7.00 19.99
CA ARG A 73 -10.15 7.37 18.91
C ARG A 73 -9.40 7.90 17.70
N LEU A 74 -8.43 8.79 17.90
CA LEU A 74 -7.65 9.35 16.78
C LEU A 74 -6.84 8.29 16.04
N LYS A 75 -6.26 7.30 16.75
CA LYS A 75 -5.54 6.18 16.12
C LYS A 75 -6.45 5.39 15.17
N PHE A 76 -7.65 5.02 15.63
CA PHE A 76 -8.60 4.26 14.80
C PHE A 76 -9.26 5.10 13.71
N VAL A 77 -9.56 6.38 13.95
CA VAL A 77 -10.08 7.27 12.90
C VAL A 77 -9.07 7.42 11.76
N LYS A 78 -7.77 7.48 12.05
CA LYS A 78 -6.72 7.51 11.01
C LYS A 78 -6.69 6.22 10.19
N LEU A 79 -6.79 5.07 10.86
CA LEU A 79 -6.90 3.77 10.19
C LEU A 79 -8.19 3.62 9.36
N LEU A 80 -9.28 4.28 9.76
CA LEU A 80 -10.54 4.29 9.01
C LEU A 80 -10.54 5.31 7.86
N ALA A 81 -9.78 6.40 7.97
CA ALA A 81 -9.66 7.45 6.96
C ALA A 81 -8.78 7.04 5.77
N ILE A 82 -8.90 5.79 5.33
CA ILE A 82 -8.22 5.30 4.12
C ILE A 82 -8.78 6.08 2.94
N VAL A 83 -7.89 6.76 2.23
CA VAL A 83 -8.19 7.43 0.96
C VAL A 83 -7.74 6.51 -0.16
N ILE A 84 -8.61 6.25 -1.12
CA ILE A 84 -8.26 5.53 -2.35
C ILE A 84 -8.13 6.57 -3.46
N LEU A 85 -6.94 6.71 -4.01
CA LEU A 85 -6.63 7.54 -5.16
C LEU A 85 -6.52 6.66 -6.39
N THR A 86 -7.41 6.87 -7.35
CA THR A 86 -7.42 6.10 -8.60
C THR A 86 -7.03 7.02 -9.76
N VAL A 87 -5.99 6.62 -10.49
CA VAL A 87 -5.64 7.17 -11.80
C VAL A 87 -6.10 6.15 -12.85
N PRO A 88 -7.16 6.44 -13.62
CA PRO A 88 -7.75 5.49 -14.56
C PRO A 88 -6.73 5.00 -15.60
N GLY A 89 -6.66 3.68 -15.80
CA GLY A 89 -5.74 3.06 -16.76
C GLY A 89 -4.27 3.08 -16.36
N GLU A 90 -3.93 3.64 -15.20
CA GLU A 90 -2.55 3.66 -14.68
C GLU A 90 -2.43 2.94 -13.34
N PHE A 91 -3.00 3.44 -12.24
CA PHE A 91 -2.84 2.82 -10.93
C PHE A 91 -3.91 3.25 -9.91
N GLU A 92 -4.07 2.46 -8.86
CA GLU A 92 -4.85 2.77 -7.66
C GLU A 92 -3.93 2.73 -6.43
N ALA A 93 -3.94 3.79 -5.61
CA ALA A 93 -3.19 3.90 -4.37
C ALA A 93 -4.14 4.04 -3.17
N SER A 94 -3.97 3.20 -2.15
CA SER A 94 -4.64 3.34 -0.86
C SER A 94 -3.70 4.03 0.12
N LEU A 95 -4.12 5.15 0.68
CA LEU A 95 -3.32 6.05 1.52
C LEU A 95 -3.97 6.23 2.89
N THR A 96 -3.16 6.46 3.92
CA THR A 96 -3.62 6.85 5.25
C THR A 96 -2.67 7.88 5.86
N LEU A 97 -3.07 8.53 6.95
CA LEU A 97 -2.23 9.44 7.73
C LEU A 97 -1.88 8.79 9.07
N LEU A 98 -0.63 8.37 9.26
CA LEU A 98 -0.15 7.81 10.54
C LEU A 98 0.66 8.88 11.31
N GLY A 99 0.11 9.39 12.41
CA GLY A 99 0.82 10.29 13.35
C GLY A 99 -0.08 11.36 13.96
N GLU A 100 0.44 12.21 14.86
CA GLU A 100 -0.35 13.23 15.59
C GLU A 100 0.07 14.69 15.29
N SER A 101 1.08 14.90 14.45
CA SER A 101 1.61 16.22 14.09
C SER A 101 0.84 16.89 12.93
N THR A 102 0.87 18.21 12.82
CA THR A 102 0.39 18.92 11.62
C THR A 102 1.28 18.68 10.39
N SER A 103 2.47 18.08 10.57
CA SER A 103 3.44 17.75 9.53
C SER A 103 3.51 16.25 9.22
N ILE A 104 2.42 15.51 9.39
CA ILE A 104 2.38 14.07 9.09
C ILE A 104 2.46 13.84 7.59
N ASN A 105 3.31 12.89 7.20
CA ASN A 105 3.38 12.39 5.84
C ASN A 105 2.30 11.34 5.56
N TRP A 106 1.75 11.37 4.35
CA TRP A 106 0.88 10.29 3.88
C TRP A 106 1.65 8.98 3.83
N THR A 107 1.04 7.93 4.37
CA THR A 107 1.55 6.56 4.31
C THR A 107 0.79 5.82 3.22
N LEU A 108 1.51 5.32 2.22
CA LEU A 108 0.97 4.42 1.21
C LEU A 108 0.77 3.04 1.85
N LEU A 109 -0.48 2.58 1.89
CA LEU A 109 -0.83 1.25 2.39
C LEU A 109 -0.72 0.20 1.29
N ASN A 110 -1.22 0.53 0.09
CA ASN A 110 -1.30 -0.39 -1.03
C ASN A 110 -1.26 0.37 -2.36
N ILE A 111 -0.66 -0.21 -3.38
CA ILE A 111 -0.72 0.31 -4.75
C ILE A 111 -0.96 -0.85 -5.72
N ARG A 112 -1.91 -0.67 -6.65
CA ARG A 112 -2.22 -1.61 -7.72
C ARG A 112 -2.04 -0.92 -9.06
N ASN A 113 -1.29 -1.53 -9.98
CA ASN A 113 -1.21 -1.08 -11.36
C ASN A 113 -2.50 -1.50 -12.09
N LEU A 114 -3.12 -0.56 -12.81
CA LEU A 114 -4.36 -0.74 -13.57
C LEU A 114 -4.11 -0.74 -15.10
N VAL A 115 -2.85 -0.67 -15.54
CA VAL A 115 -2.49 -0.81 -16.96
C VAL A 115 -2.78 -2.26 -17.37
N GLU A 116 -3.79 -2.44 -18.23
CA GLU A 116 -4.24 -3.77 -18.66
C GLU A 116 -3.49 -4.32 -19.88
N ASP A 117 -2.94 -3.47 -20.75
CA ASP A 117 -1.92 -3.79 -21.76
C ASP A 117 -1.74 -2.54 -22.62
N HIS A 118 -0.52 -2.01 -22.69
CA HIS A 118 -0.17 -1.05 -23.73
C HIS A 118 0.25 -1.89 -24.92
N GLU A 119 -0.53 -1.89 -26.01
CA GLU A 119 0.03 -2.25 -27.32
C GLU A 119 1.34 -1.48 -27.44
N ILE A 120 2.48 -2.19 -27.32
CA ILE A 120 3.80 -1.59 -27.47
C ILE A 120 3.85 -1.21 -28.95
N ASP A 121 3.48 0.02 -29.26
CA ASP A 121 3.51 0.55 -30.62
C ASP A 121 4.96 0.41 -31.13
N GLN A 122 5.13 -0.58 -31.99
CA GLN A 122 6.25 -0.87 -32.86
C GLN A 122 7.58 -0.16 -32.51
N GLY A 123 8.26 -0.63 -31.46
CA GLY A 123 9.71 -0.53 -31.34
C GLY A 123 10.34 0.83 -31.67
N THR A 124 9.78 1.96 -31.23
CA THR A 124 10.50 3.23 -31.35
C THR A 124 11.67 3.24 -30.37
N LYS A 125 12.86 3.09 -30.95
CA LYS A 125 14.19 3.17 -30.34
C LYS A 125 14.24 4.23 -29.22
N LEU A 126 14.31 3.77 -27.96
CA LEU A 126 14.36 4.59 -26.73
C LEU A 126 15.71 5.32 -26.53
N VAL A 127 16.42 5.66 -27.61
CA VAL A 127 17.71 6.33 -27.53
C VAL A 127 17.80 7.38 -28.62
N HIS A 128 18.03 8.62 -28.23
CA HIS A 128 18.21 9.73 -29.17
C HIS A 128 19.46 9.46 -30.03
N PRO A 129 19.43 9.64 -31.38
CA PRO A 129 20.54 9.27 -32.28
C PRO A 129 21.90 9.89 -31.92
N LEU A 130 21.89 11.07 -31.29
CA LEU A 130 23.12 11.76 -30.84
C LEU A 130 23.84 11.06 -29.67
N GLN A 131 23.19 10.12 -28.98
CA GLN A 131 23.78 9.38 -27.86
C GLN A 131 24.51 8.09 -28.31
N LEU A 132 24.61 7.83 -29.62
CA LEU A 132 25.26 6.62 -30.15
C LEU A 132 26.74 6.79 -30.51
N ASN A 133 27.34 7.94 -30.23
CA ASN A 133 28.78 8.13 -30.45
C ASN A 133 29.51 8.14 -29.11
N LEU A 134 29.91 6.96 -28.64
CA LEU A 134 31.10 6.81 -27.82
C LEU A 134 32.12 6.05 -28.67
N ALA A 135 33.01 6.79 -29.32
CA ALA A 135 34.25 6.28 -29.87
C ALA A 135 35.41 6.87 -29.05
#